data_AF-A0A084SRH5-F1
#
_entry.id   AF-A0A084SRH5-F1
#
_cell.length_a   1.000
_cell.length_b   1.000
_cell.length_c   1.000
_cell.angle_alpha   90.00
_cell.angle_beta   90.00
_cell.angle_gamma   90.00
#
_symmetry.space_group_name_H-M   'P 1'
#
loop_
_entity.id
_entity.type
_entity.pdbx_description
1 polymer ?
#
loop_
_entity_poly.entity_id
_entity_poly.type
_entity_poly.pdbx_seq_one_letter_code
_entity_poly.pdbx_strand_id
1 'polypeptide(L)'
;MRWGSVKEEARRAKLVIFGGFKDGPGEQDSYNARRALLLMAMAERRPDAVVMMRDGDAQRDRAGLEQARNDRSWPFQVIIGLAEPKRECWVLAGFEPRTADEADQLEKQRKRLSFHPVRDAHQLTAREHGAKKDAKVALDALTLGDKERERACLEETSLAVLEERGGKTGLAEYLKEVRERLVPIL
;
A
#
# COMPACT_ATOMS: atom_id res chain seq x y z
N MET A 1 1.68 6.74 -13.18
CA MET A 1 2.37 7.92 -12.60
C MET A 1 2.98 7.53 -11.26
N ARG A 2 4.19 8.00 -10.92
CA ARG A 2 4.82 7.73 -9.60
C ARG A 2 4.44 8.82 -8.60
N TRP A 3 4.27 8.48 -7.32
CA TRP A 3 3.88 9.47 -6.30
C TRP A 3 4.82 10.68 -6.22
N GLY A 4 6.13 10.44 -6.29
CA GLY A 4 7.15 11.48 -6.24
C GLY A 4 7.16 12.42 -7.46
N SER A 5 6.56 12.03 -8.59
CA SER A 5 6.50 12.88 -9.79
C SER A 5 5.26 13.78 -9.84
N VAL A 6 4.25 13.55 -8.99
CA VAL A 6 2.95 14.24 -9.04
C VAL A 6 3.08 15.77 -9.05
N LYS A 7 3.98 16.34 -8.25
CA LYS A 7 4.20 17.80 -8.21
C LYS A 7 4.72 18.34 -9.54
N GLU A 8 5.69 17.64 -10.14
CA GLU A 8 6.26 18.02 -11.43
C GLU A 8 5.24 17.86 -12.57
N GLU A 9 4.45 16.79 -12.55
CA GLU A 9 3.35 16.62 -13.52
C GLU A 9 2.31 17.74 -13.40
N ALA A 10 1.90 18.08 -12.17
CA ALA A 10 0.95 19.17 -11.95
C ALA A 10 1.50 20.51 -12.47
N ARG A 11 2.79 20.77 -12.24
CA ARG A 11 3.48 21.94 -12.78
C ARG A 11 3.50 21.94 -14.32
N ARG A 12 3.84 20.80 -14.95
CA ARG A 12 3.82 20.65 -16.42
C ARG A 12 2.44 20.91 -17.01
N ALA A 13 1.40 20.43 -16.34
CA ALA A 13 0.01 20.65 -16.72
C ALA A 13 -0.51 22.06 -16.38
N LYS A 14 0.34 22.94 -15.81
CA LYS A 14 -0.04 24.28 -15.29
C LYS A 14 -1.23 24.21 -14.32
N LEU A 15 -1.34 23.10 -13.59
CA LEU A 15 -2.40 22.85 -12.63
C LEU A 15 -2.14 23.65 -11.35
N VAL A 16 -3.05 24.57 -11.04
CA VAL A 16 -3.03 25.31 -9.79
C VAL A 16 -4.13 24.79 -8.87
N ILE A 17 -3.77 24.47 -7.64
CA ILE A 17 -4.73 24.10 -6.60
C ILE A 17 -4.90 25.26 -5.63
N PHE A 18 -6.14 25.61 -5.32
CA PHE A 18 -6.49 26.62 -4.35
C PHE A 18 -7.49 26.04 -3.34
N GLY A 19 -7.55 26.64 -2.15
CA GLY A 19 -8.51 26.30 -1.10
C GLY A 19 -8.15 25.08 -0.24
N GLY A 20 -8.69 25.06 0.97
CA GLY A 20 -8.58 23.95 1.91
C GLY A 20 -9.48 22.77 1.54
N PHE A 21 -9.63 21.83 2.46
CA PHE A 21 -10.59 20.72 2.34
C PHE A 21 -11.84 21.04 3.16
N LYS A 22 -12.95 20.33 2.90
CA LYS A 22 -14.23 20.56 3.61
C LYS A 22 -14.08 20.41 5.12
N ASP A 23 -13.24 19.47 5.56
CA ASP A 23 -13.07 19.11 6.97
C ASP A 23 -11.90 19.86 7.64
N GLY A 24 -11.40 20.93 7.01
CA GLY A 24 -10.36 21.80 7.58
C GLY A 24 -9.06 21.87 6.76
N PRO A 25 -7.90 22.11 7.41
CA PRO A 25 -6.62 22.15 6.70
C PRO A 25 -6.28 20.79 6.08
N GLY A 26 -5.48 20.82 5.02
CA GLY A 26 -5.04 19.60 4.36
C GLY A 26 -4.04 18.82 5.20
N GLU A 27 -4.36 17.56 5.45
CA GLU A 27 -3.50 16.59 6.13
C GLU A 27 -2.30 16.18 5.26
N GLN A 28 -1.38 15.40 5.82
CA GLN A 28 -0.25 14.88 5.05
C GLN A 28 -0.73 14.15 3.79
N ASP A 29 0.00 14.32 2.68
CA ASP A 29 -0.32 13.77 1.36
C ASP A 29 -1.62 14.30 0.68
N SER A 30 -2.52 15.01 1.38
CA SER A 30 -3.81 15.50 0.85
C SER A 30 -3.70 16.33 -0.43
N TYR A 31 -2.87 17.37 -0.42
CA TYR A 31 -2.69 18.23 -1.59
C TYR A 31 -1.96 17.52 -2.75
N ASN A 32 -1.13 16.53 -2.46
CA ASN A 32 -0.46 15.76 -3.51
C ASN A 32 -1.44 14.74 -4.13
N ALA A 33 -2.25 14.08 -3.29
CA ALA A 33 -3.35 13.24 -3.73
C ALA A 33 -4.34 14.01 -4.61
N ARG A 34 -4.80 15.21 -4.17
CA ARG A 34 -5.69 16.08 -4.95
C ARG A 34 -5.08 16.42 -6.32
N ARG A 35 -3.78 16.74 -6.39
CA ARG A 35 -3.09 16.98 -7.68
C ARG A 35 -3.13 15.74 -8.57
N ALA A 36 -2.84 14.56 -8.02
CA ALA A 36 -2.85 13.32 -8.78
C ALA A 36 -4.24 13.03 -9.37
N LEU A 37 -5.30 13.20 -8.57
CA LEU A 37 -6.68 12.99 -9.01
C LEU A 37 -7.11 14.02 -10.07
N LEU A 38 -6.74 15.30 -9.90
CA LEU A 38 -7.00 16.34 -10.92
C LEU A 38 -6.28 16.03 -12.24
N LEU A 39 -5.02 15.59 -12.20
CA LEU A 39 -4.29 15.16 -13.39
C LEU A 39 -5.01 14.03 -14.13
N MET A 40 -5.53 13.03 -13.40
CA MET A 40 -6.29 11.94 -14.01
C MET A 40 -7.65 12.41 -14.57
N ALA A 41 -8.30 13.37 -13.92
CA ALA A 41 -9.58 13.91 -14.38
C ALA A 41 -9.43 14.78 -15.66
N MET A 42 -8.27 15.41 -15.83
CA MET A 42 -7.93 16.21 -17.02
C MET A 42 -7.34 15.38 -18.17
N ALA A 43 -7.03 14.10 -17.96
CA ALA A 43 -6.49 13.25 -19.02
C ALA A 43 -7.51 13.09 -20.16
N GLU A 44 -7.01 13.04 -21.40
CA GLU A 44 -7.85 12.86 -22.61
C GLU A 44 -8.72 11.60 -22.50
N ARG A 45 -8.10 10.49 -22.08
CA ARG A 45 -8.79 9.27 -21.68
C ARG A 45 -8.80 9.16 -20.17
N ARG A 46 -9.96 9.45 -19.57
CA ARG A 46 -10.16 9.28 -18.14
C ARG A 46 -10.21 7.78 -17.80
N PRO A 47 -9.56 7.37 -16.70
CA PRO A 47 -9.68 5.99 -16.23
C PRO A 47 -11.05 5.77 -15.58
N ASP A 48 -11.50 4.53 -15.47
CA ASP A 48 -12.69 4.16 -14.68
C ASP A 48 -12.38 4.16 -13.17
N ALA A 49 -11.11 3.92 -12.81
CA ALA A 49 -10.60 3.88 -11.45
C ALA A 49 -9.18 4.44 -11.32
N VAL A 50 -8.88 5.06 -10.17
CA VAL A 50 -7.55 5.47 -9.75
C VAL A 50 -7.20 4.80 -8.43
N VAL A 51 -6.15 3.98 -8.44
CA VAL A 51 -5.60 3.36 -7.22
C VAL A 51 -4.43 4.20 -6.72
N MET A 52 -4.57 4.79 -5.53
CA MET A 52 -3.50 5.50 -4.83
C MET A 52 -2.81 4.55 -3.86
N MET A 53 -1.57 4.18 -4.17
CA MET A 53 -0.74 3.33 -3.32
C MET A 53 0.35 4.13 -2.58
N ARG A 54 0.39 4.00 -1.25
CA ARG A 54 1.40 4.60 -0.38
C ARG A 54 1.92 3.58 0.62
N ASP A 55 3.21 3.65 0.91
CA ASP A 55 3.74 3.08 2.16
C ASP A 55 3.44 4.07 3.28
N GLY A 56 3.05 3.56 4.45
CA GLY A 56 2.76 4.36 5.63
C GLY A 56 4.00 5.05 6.16
N ASP A 57 5.11 4.32 6.31
CA ASP A 57 6.17 4.74 7.25
C ASP A 57 5.56 5.21 8.61
N ALA A 58 6.36 5.53 9.63
CA ALA A 58 5.82 5.75 10.97
C ALA A 58 5.03 7.08 11.19
N GLN A 59 4.60 7.77 10.12
CA GLN A 59 3.96 9.09 10.22
C GLN A 59 2.82 9.34 9.23
N ARG A 60 2.61 8.51 8.20
CA ARG A 60 1.53 8.77 7.24
C ARG A 60 0.25 8.10 7.71
N ASP A 61 -0.76 8.93 7.83
CA ASP A 61 -2.14 8.51 8.00
C ASP A 61 -2.85 8.52 6.64
N ARG A 62 -3.91 7.72 6.54
CA ARG A 62 -4.85 7.64 5.43
C ARG A 62 -5.64 8.94 5.26
N ALA A 63 -5.84 9.71 6.34
CA ALA A 63 -6.71 10.89 6.38
C ALA A 63 -6.53 11.86 5.21
N GLY A 64 -5.29 12.19 4.81
CA GLY A 64 -5.08 13.09 3.68
C GLY A 64 -5.46 12.49 2.32
N LEU A 65 -5.28 11.19 2.13
CA LEU A 65 -5.74 10.50 0.92
C LEU A 65 -7.27 10.50 0.86
N GLU A 66 -7.93 10.34 2.01
CA GLU A 66 -9.39 10.39 2.12
C GLU A 66 -9.94 11.80 1.90
N GLN A 67 -9.28 12.83 2.45
CA GLN A 67 -9.60 14.23 2.17
C GLN A 67 -9.60 14.51 0.66
N ALA A 68 -8.58 14.02 -0.06
CA ALA A 68 -8.54 14.16 -1.52
C ALA A 68 -9.64 13.37 -2.25
N ARG A 69 -9.91 12.14 -1.83
CA ARG A 69 -11.03 11.35 -2.36
C ARG A 69 -12.38 12.04 -2.15
N ASN A 70 -12.61 12.61 -0.97
CA ASN A 70 -13.90 13.19 -0.57
C ASN A 70 -14.05 14.68 -0.94
N ASP A 71 -12.97 15.31 -1.41
CA ASP A 71 -12.92 16.73 -1.79
C ASP A 71 -14.05 17.12 -2.76
N ARG A 72 -14.32 16.25 -3.73
CA ARG A 72 -15.30 16.46 -4.79
C ARG A 72 -15.74 15.13 -5.39
N SER A 73 -16.81 15.18 -6.19
CA SER A 73 -17.17 14.07 -7.06
C SER A 73 -16.13 13.91 -8.16
N TRP A 74 -15.43 12.77 -8.16
CA TRP A 74 -14.48 12.40 -9.20
C TRP A 74 -15.20 11.66 -10.35
N PRO A 75 -14.72 11.77 -11.59
CA PRO A 75 -15.30 11.05 -12.73
C PRO A 75 -14.91 9.56 -12.76
N PHE A 76 -14.32 9.04 -11.69
CA PHE A 76 -13.81 7.67 -11.54
C PHE A 76 -13.86 7.25 -10.07
N GLN A 77 -13.74 5.95 -9.82
CA GLN A 77 -13.56 5.43 -8.47
C GLN A 77 -12.16 5.74 -7.95
N VAL A 78 -12.07 6.09 -6.67
CA VAL A 78 -10.79 6.35 -6.00
C VAL A 78 -10.58 5.30 -4.93
N ILE A 79 -9.59 4.43 -5.15
CA ILE A 79 -9.21 3.34 -4.25
C ILE A 79 -7.94 3.75 -3.52
N ILE A 80 -7.91 3.56 -2.21
CA ILE A 80 -6.76 3.93 -1.36
C ILE A 80 -6.15 2.66 -0.79
N GLY A 81 -4.86 2.47 -1.05
CA GLY A 81 -4.04 1.46 -0.40
C GLY A 81 -2.89 2.12 0.36
N LEU A 82 -2.93 1.99 1.68
CA LEU A 82 -1.88 2.44 2.60
C LEU A 82 -1.25 1.20 3.24
N ALA A 83 -0.01 0.90 2.87
CA ALA A 83 0.70 -0.25 3.39
C ALA A 83 1.48 0.10 4.66
N GLU A 84 1.08 -0.49 5.79
CA GLU A 84 1.66 -0.20 7.10
C GLU A 84 2.47 -1.38 7.64
N PRO A 85 3.75 -1.17 8.01
CA PRO A 85 4.56 0.02 7.76
C PRO A 85 5.01 0.20 6.30
N LYS A 86 5.07 -0.89 5.53
CA LYS A 86 5.58 -0.92 4.14
C LYS A 86 4.89 -2.00 3.32
N ARG A 87 4.88 -1.87 1.99
CA ARG A 87 4.30 -2.84 1.06
C ARG A 87 4.86 -4.26 1.20
N GLU A 88 6.11 -4.45 1.60
CA GLU A 88 6.66 -5.79 1.86
C GLU A 88 5.83 -6.55 2.91
N CYS A 89 5.19 -5.85 3.84
CA CYS A 89 4.32 -6.46 4.85
C CYS A 89 3.05 -7.06 4.23
N TRP A 90 2.59 -6.55 3.09
CA TRP A 90 1.48 -7.14 2.34
C TRP A 90 1.90 -8.43 1.64
N VAL A 91 3.10 -8.44 1.06
CA VAL A 91 3.67 -9.65 0.44
C VAL A 91 3.89 -10.73 1.48
N LEU A 92 4.45 -10.37 2.64
CA LEU A 92 4.68 -11.29 3.76
C LEU A 92 3.39 -11.93 4.27
N ALA A 93 2.26 -11.22 4.27
CA ALA A 93 0.97 -11.79 4.67
C ALA A 93 0.58 -13.01 3.81
N GLY A 94 1.00 -13.02 2.55
CA GLY A 94 0.78 -14.12 1.61
C GLY A 94 1.84 -15.22 1.64
N PHE A 95 2.85 -15.13 2.50
CA PHE A 95 3.89 -16.16 2.54
C PHE A 95 3.39 -17.40 3.28
N GLU A 96 3.23 -18.50 2.53
CA GLU A 96 3.02 -19.86 3.06
C GLU A 96 4.19 -20.74 2.59
N PRO A 97 4.93 -21.41 3.50
CA PRO A 97 6.04 -22.28 3.10
C PRO A 97 5.58 -23.42 2.18
N ARG A 98 6.30 -23.62 1.07
CA ARG A 98 6.06 -24.71 0.10
C ARG A 98 7.02 -25.87 0.27
N THR A 99 8.15 -25.65 0.94
CA THR A 99 9.22 -26.62 1.14
C THR A 99 9.64 -26.65 2.61
N ALA A 100 10.32 -27.74 3.01
CA ALA A 100 10.91 -27.83 4.33
C ALA A 100 11.94 -26.70 4.57
N ASP A 101 12.72 -26.34 3.56
CA ASP A 101 13.69 -25.25 3.64
C ASP A 101 13.00 -23.89 3.90
N GLU A 102 11.89 -23.61 3.20
CA GLU A 102 11.10 -22.39 3.45
C GLU A 102 10.51 -22.37 4.87
N ALA A 103 10.06 -23.53 5.37
CA ALA A 103 9.53 -23.64 6.72
C ALA A 103 10.64 -23.39 7.77
N ASP A 104 11.83 -23.94 7.56
CA ASP A 104 13.00 -23.71 8.40
C ASP A 104 13.45 -22.25 8.36
N GLN A 105 13.41 -21.60 7.19
CA GLN A 105 13.70 -20.17 7.07
C GLN A 105 12.67 -19.32 7.81
N LEU A 106 11.38 -19.66 7.71
CA LEU A 106 10.34 -18.97 8.47
C LEU A 106 10.58 -19.07 9.98
N GLU A 107 10.95 -20.26 10.47
CA GLU A 107 11.26 -20.45 11.88
C GLU A 107 12.53 -19.68 12.31
N LYS A 108 13.57 -19.62 11.46
CA LYS A 108 14.76 -18.79 11.70
C LYS A 108 14.39 -17.32 11.79
N GLN A 109 13.54 -16.82 10.89
CA GLN A 109 13.07 -15.43 10.93
C GLN A 109 12.23 -15.16 12.18
N ARG A 110 11.35 -16.10 12.58
CA ARG A 110 10.57 -15.98 13.82
C ARG A 110 11.47 -15.85 15.05
N LYS A 111 12.49 -16.69 15.18
CA LYS A 111 13.48 -16.62 16.27
C LYS A 111 14.26 -15.31 16.24
N ARG A 112 14.77 -14.92 15.05
CA ARG A 112 15.53 -13.68 14.86
C ARG A 112 14.73 -12.46 15.25
N LEU A 113 13.46 -12.37 14.83
CA LEU A 113 12.58 -11.23 15.05
C LEU A 113 11.92 -11.22 16.43
N SER A 114 11.82 -12.40 17.07
CA SER A 114 11.09 -12.61 18.31
C SER A 114 9.56 -12.44 18.16
N PHE A 115 9.03 -12.48 16.93
CA PHE A 115 7.61 -12.47 16.56
C PHE A 115 7.43 -13.17 15.21
N HIS A 116 6.19 -13.48 14.80
CA HIS A 116 5.94 -14.18 13.53
C HIS A 116 5.90 -13.20 12.34
N PRO A 117 6.84 -13.22 11.38
CA PRO A 117 6.92 -12.18 10.34
C PRO A 117 5.72 -12.11 9.39
N VAL A 118 5.01 -13.22 9.17
CA VAL A 118 3.79 -13.28 8.34
C VAL A 118 2.53 -12.78 9.07
N ARG A 119 2.36 -13.16 10.34
CA ARG A 119 1.15 -12.84 11.14
C ARG A 119 1.25 -11.49 11.84
N ASP A 120 2.47 -11.07 12.15
CA ASP A 120 2.79 -9.86 12.89
C ASP A 120 3.64 -8.89 12.05
N ALA A 121 3.43 -8.85 10.73
CA ALA A 121 4.22 -8.03 9.80
C ALA A 121 4.22 -6.53 10.16
N HIS A 122 3.15 -6.03 10.80
CA HIS A 122 3.06 -4.68 11.36
C HIS A 122 4.18 -4.33 12.35
N GLN A 123 4.85 -5.32 12.95
CA GLN A 123 5.98 -5.13 13.86
C GLN A 123 7.32 -4.89 13.14
N LEU A 124 7.36 -4.97 11.81
CA LEU A 124 8.55 -4.72 10.98
C LEU A 124 8.78 -3.20 10.77
N THR A 125 8.99 -2.50 11.88
CA THR A 125 8.98 -1.03 11.94
C THR A 125 10.31 -0.36 11.59
N ALA A 126 11.32 -1.10 11.12
CA ALA A 126 12.62 -0.50 10.86
C ALA A 126 12.58 0.51 9.70
N ARG A 127 13.27 1.64 9.91
CA ARG A 127 13.41 2.71 8.92
C ARG A 127 14.68 2.58 8.10
N GLU A 128 15.73 2.04 8.71
CA GLU A 128 17.03 1.82 8.07
C GLU A 128 17.09 0.43 7.47
N HIS A 129 17.63 0.35 6.26
CA HIS A 129 17.80 -0.93 5.59
C HIS A 129 18.85 -1.79 6.31
N GLY A 130 18.56 -3.08 6.50
CA GLY A 130 19.47 -4.01 7.18
C GLY A 130 19.26 -4.10 8.70
N ALA A 131 18.43 -3.24 9.29
CA ALA A 131 18.12 -3.32 10.71
C ALA A 131 17.29 -4.56 11.06
N LYS A 132 17.31 -4.96 12.34
CA LYS A 132 16.65 -6.20 12.83
C LYS A 132 15.20 -6.34 12.34
N LYS A 133 14.41 -5.27 12.43
CA LYS A 133 12.97 -5.26 12.09
C LYS A 133 12.69 -4.75 10.67
N ASP A 134 13.64 -4.88 9.75
CA ASP A 134 13.45 -4.47 8.35
C ASP A 134 12.58 -5.48 7.59
N ALA A 135 11.46 -4.99 7.05
CA ALA A 135 10.52 -5.78 6.28
C ALA A 135 11.13 -6.34 5.00
N LYS A 136 12.03 -5.60 4.36
CA LYS A 136 12.70 -6.04 3.13
C LYS A 136 13.68 -7.17 3.40
N VAL A 137 14.43 -7.09 4.51
CA VAL A 137 15.32 -8.18 4.96
C VAL A 137 14.52 -9.42 5.33
N ALA A 138 13.38 -9.25 6.00
CA ALA A 138 12.50 -10.38 6.33
C ALA A 138 11.91 -11.04 5.07
N LEU A 139 11.44 -10.24 4.11
CA LEU A 139 10.91 -10.74 2.85
C LEU A 139 11.98 -11.47 2.03
N ASP A 140 13.13 -10.82 1.82
CA ASP A 140 14.25 -11.38 1.06
C ASP A 140 14.75 -12.71 1.66
N ALA A 141 14.78 -12.83 2.99
CA ALA A 141 15.17 -14.08 3.64
C ALA A 141 14.16 -15.22 3.44
N LEU A 142 12.88 -14.92 3.24
CA LEU A 142 11.83 -15.92 3.03
C LEU A 142 11.65 -16.29 1.56
N THR A 143 11.85 -15.34 0.65
CA THR A 143 11.71 -15.55 -0.80
C THR A 143 13.06 -15.79 -1.49
N LEU A 144 14.18 -15.67 -0.78
CA LEU A 144 15.53 -15.72 -1.33
C LEU A 144 15.74 -14.71 -2.48
N GLY A 145 15.06 -13.57 -2.41
CA GLY A 145 15.04 -12.55 -3.46
C GLY A 145 14.33 -12.98 -4.76
N ASP A 146 13.63 -14.12 -4.76
CA ASP A 146 12.86 -14.60 -5.90
C ASP A 146 11.57 -13.78 -6.07
N LYS A 147 11.52 -13.03 -7.18
CA LYS A 147 10.39 -12.18 -7.55
C LYS A 147 9.13 -12.96 -7.94
N GLU A 148 9.29 -14.16 -8.50
CA GLU A 148 8.15 -15.03 -8.79
C GLU A 148 7.57 -15.56 -7.49
N ARG A 149 8.43 -15.90 -6.53
CA ARG A 149 8.00 -16.30 -5.19
C ARG A 149 7.28 -15.18 -4.43
N GLU A 150 7.76 -13.94 -4.53
CA GLU A 150 7.07 -12.76 -3.99
C GLU A 150 5.70 -12.55 -4.62
N ARG A 151 5.62 -12.66 -5.95
CA ARG A 151 4.34 -12.52 -6.69
C ARG A 151 3.35 -13.59 -6.26
N ALA A 152 3.81 -14.83 -6.16
CA ALA A 152 3.00 -15.97 -5.75
C ALA A 152 2.37 -15.80 -4.35
N CYS A 153 3.04 -15.08 -3.43
CA CYS A 153 2.44 -14.74 -2.14
C CYS A 153 1.13 -13.96 -2.29
N LEU A 154 1.04 -13.03 -3.24
CA LEU A 154 -0.16 -12.23 -3.45
C LEU A 154 -1.18 -12.87 -4.39
N GLU A 155 -0.72 -13.60 -5.42
CA GLU A 155 -1.59 -14.14 -6.46
C GLU A 155 -2.20 -15.49 -6.10
N GLU A 156 -1.49 -16.34 -5.37
CA GLU A 156 -1.95 -17.71 -5.07
C GLU A 156 -2.59 -17.83 -3.68
N THR A 157 -2.30 -16.88 -2.77
CA THR A 157 -2.92 -16.88 -1.44
C THR A 157 -4.36 -16.42 -1.54
N SER A 158 -5.27 -17.17 -0.92
CA SER A 158 -6.68 -16.79 -0.89
C SER A 158 -6.88 -15.39 -0.27
N LEU A 159 -7.83 -14.63 -0.83
CA LEU A 159 -8.16 -13.29 -0.31
C LEU A 159 -8.56 -13.32 1.17
N ALA A 160 -9.26 -14.37 1.63
CA ALA A 160 -9.64 -14.51 3.04
C ALA A 160 -8.42 -14.56 3.98
N VAL A 161 -7.37 -15.28 3.58
CA VAL A 161 -6.12 -15.36 4.35
C VAL A 161 -5.37 -14.03 4.32
N LEU A 162 -5.34 -13.34 3.17
CA LEU A 162 -4.73 -12.01 3.06
C LEU A 162 -5.48 -10.96 3.89
N GLU A 163 -6.81 -11.03 3.95
CA GLU A 163 -7.65 -10.16 4.79
C GLU A 163 -7.40 -10.42 6.28
N GLU A 164 -7.35 -11.68 6.71
CA GLU A 164 -7.07 -12.05 8.10
C GLU A 164 -5.69 -11.56 8.55
N ARG A 165 -4.65 -11.90 7.80
CA ARG A 165 -3.25 -11.54 8.13
C ARG A 165 -2.96 -10.05 7.91
N GLY A 166 -3.69 -9.43 7.00
CA GLY A 166 -3.58 -8.04 6.62
C GLY A 166 -4.25 -7.03 7.56
N GLY A 167 -4.91 -7.49 8.62
CA GLY A 167 -5.74 -6.65 9.48
C GLY A 167 -5.01 -5.48 10.16
N LYS A 168 -3.70 -5.61 10.40
CA LYS A 168 -2.86 -4.57 11.05
C LYS A 168 -1.87 -3.87 10.10
N THR A 169 -1.92 -4.20 8.81
CA THR A 169 -0.97 -3.66 7.81
C THR A 169 -1.66 -2.80 6.75
N GLY A 170 -2.96 -2.54 6.89
CA GLY A 170 -3.78 -1.84 5.90
C GLY A 170 -4.15 -2.69 4.68
N LEU A 171 -3.67 -3.94 4.57
CA LEU A 171 -4.01 -4.83 3.45
C LEU A 171 -5.50 -5.21 3.47
N ALA A 172 -6.05 -5.54 4.64
CA ALA A 172 -7.47 -5.88 4.75
C ALA A 172 -8.38 -4.72 4.31
N GLU A 173 -8.03 -3.50 4.73
CA GLU A 173 -8.75 -2.28 4.33
C GLU A 173 -8.64 -2.02 2.82
N TYR A 174 -7.46 -2.22 2.24
CA TYR A 174 -7.27 -2.12 0.80
C TYR A 174 -8.10 -3.15 0.02
N LEU A 175 -8.13 -4.41 0.46
CA LEU A 175 -8.92 -5.46 -0.18
C LEU A 175 -10.43 -5.16 -0.09
N LYS A 176 -10.88 -4.59 1.02
CA LYS A 176 -12.25 -4.07 1.15
C LYS A 176 -12.53 -2.96 0.13
N GLU A 177 -11.64 -1.98 -0.01
CA GLU A 177 -11.79 -0.90 -1.00
C GLU A 177 -11.86 -1.44 -2.43
N VAL A 178 -11.02 -2.42 -2.76
CA VAL A 178 -11.05 -3.10 -4.07
C VAL A 178 -12.39 -3.78 -4.28
N ARG A 179 -12.88 -4.55 -3.30
CA ARG A 179 -14.16 -5.26 -3.38
C ARG A 179 -15.35 -4.33 -3.53
N GLU A 180 -15.35 -3.22 -2.79
CA GLU A 180 -16.50 -2.30 -2.74
C GLU A 180 -16.50 -1.26 -3.86
N ARG A 181 -15.33 -0.92 -4.44
CA ARG A 181 -15.21 0.19 -5.41
C ARG A 181 -14.69 -0.22 -6.77
N LEU A 182 -13.74 -1.17 -6.83
CA LEU A 182 -13.12 -1.56 -8.09
C LEU A 182 -13.86 -2.72 -8.75
N VAL A 183 -14.18 -3.78 -8.02
CA VAL A 183 -14.90 -4.95 -8.56
C VAL A 183 -16.23 -4.58 -9.23
N PRO A 184 -17.06 -3.67 -8.70
CA PRO A 184 -18.35 -3.34 -9.31
C PRO A 184 -18.26 -2.63 -10.68
N ILE A 185 -17.06 -2.20 -11.10
CA ILE A 185 -16.84 -1.47 -12.35
C ILE A 185 -15.88 -2.21 -13.32
N LEU A 186 -15.50 -3.45 -13.00
CA LEU A 186 -14.78 -4.37 -13.88
C LEU A 186 -15.76 -5.28 -14.63
#